data_AF-A0A257Y9M7-F1
#
_entry.id   AF-A0A257Y9M7-F1
#
_cell.length_a   1.000
_cell.length_b   1.000
_cell.length_c   1.000
_cell.angle_alpha   90.00
_cell.angle_beta   90.00
_cell.angle_gamma   90.00
#
_symmetry.space_group_name_H-M   'P 1'
#
loop_
_entity.id
_entity.type
_entity.pdbx_description
1 polymer ?
#
loop_
_entity_poly.entity_id
_entity_poly.type
_entity_poly.pdbx_seq_one_letter_code
_entity_poly.pdbx_strand_id
1 'polypeptide(L)'
;MSIEALKAQLPDFAKDVKLNLSSLTREDSISPQQLYGLLVACGLTTRNATVAQALEAEAAPHLAPAAMNAAKAAASIMAMNNVYYRFTHLASNKAYETLPA
;
A
#
# COMPACT_ATOMS: atom_id res chain seq x y z
N MET A 1 -9.34 9.82 8.83
CA MET A 1 -8.68 9.47 10.11
C MET A 1 -7.19 9.79 9.95
N SER A 2 -6.47 10.24 10.98
CA SER A 2 -5.01 10.51 10.89
C SER A 2 -4.17 9.28 11.26
N ILE A 3 -2.88 9.27 10.91
CA ILE A 3 -1.94 8.25 11.37
C ILE A 3 -1.80 8.25 12.90
N GLU A 4 -1.85 9.41 13.56
CA GLU A 4 -1.83 9.47 15.03
C GLU A 4 -3.05 8.79 15.65
N ALA A 5 -4.24 8.96 15.08
CA ALA A 5 -5.44 8.26 15.53
C ALA A 5 -5.36 6.75 15.28
N LEU A 6 -4.71 6.31 14.20
CA LEU A 6 -4.45 4.89 13.95
C LEU A 6 -3.47 4.32 14.99
N LYS A 7 -2.39 5.04 15.30
CA LYS A 7 -1.40 4.65 16.33
C LYS A 7 -2.01 4.53 17.72
N ALA A 8 -3.01 5.34 18.04
CA ALA A 8 -3.72 5.29 19.32
C ALA A 8 -4.61 4.04 19.46
N GLN A 9 -5.03 3.42 18.34
CA GLN A 9 -5.82 2.19 18.34
C GLN A 9 -4.97 0.92 18.41
N LEU A 10 -3.64 1.04 18.27
CA LEU A 10 -2.75 -0.11 18.35
C LEU A 10 -2.63 -0.59 19.81
N PRO A 11 -2.87 -1.88 20.09
CA PRO A 11 -2.78 -2.43 21.43
C PRO A 11 -1.33 -2.52 21.91
N ASP A 12 -1.13 -2.64 23.22
CA ASP A 12 0.21 -2.63 23.85
C ASP A 12 1.14 -3.73 23.32
N PHE A 13 0.60 -4.90 22.96
CA PHE A 13 1.38 -5.98 22.37
C PHE A 13 1.94 -5.66 20.98
N ALA A 14 1.44 -4.61 20.31
CA ALA A 14 1.85 -4.18 18.98
C ALA A 14 2.78 -2.94 19.04
N LYS A 15 3.50 -2.75 20.14
CA LYS A 15 4.41 -1.61 20.37
C LYS A 15 5.37 -1.37 19.20
N ASP A 16 5.98 -2.41 18.65
CA ASP A 16 6.95 -2.27 17.55
C ASP A 16 6.29 -1.81 16.24
N VAL A 17 5.05 -2.25 15.97
CA VAL A 17 4.27 -1.75 14.83
C VAL A 17 4.00 -0.26 14.99
N LYS A 18 3.67 0.19 16.20
CA LYS A 18 3.46 1.61 16.50
C LYS A 18 4.74 2.44 16.33
N LEU A 19 5.89 1.90 16.74
CA LEU A 19 7.19 2.55 16.57
C LEU A 19 7.56 2.69 15.08
N ASN A 20 7.41 1.61 14.31
CA ASN A 20 7.68 1.62 12.87
C ASN A 20 6.75 2.56 12.11
N LEU A 21 5.45 2.58 12.43
CA LEU A 21 4.50 3.54 11.85
C LEU A 21 4.90 4.99 12.16
N SER A 22 5.49 5.23 13.34
CA SER A 22 6.00 6.55 13.72
C SER A 22 7.29 6.96 13.04
N SER A 23 8.04 6.02 12.45
CA SER A 23 9.28 6.31 11.73
C SER A 23 9.09 6.49 10.23
N LEU A 24 7.96 6.04 9.66
CA LEU A 24 7.72 6.10 8.21
C LEU A 24 7.88 7.51 7.62
N THR A 25 7.39 8.55 8.30
CA THR A 25 7.48 9.94 7.81
C THR A 25 8.88 10.55 7.98
N ARG A 26 9.80 9.86 8.66
CA ARG A 26 11.22 10.25 8.80
C ARG A 26 12.13 9.56 7.78
N GLU A 27 11.56 8.74 6.90
CA GLU A 27 12.32 8.11 5.82
C GLU A 27 12.80 9.16 4.81
N ASP A 28 14.10 9.18 4.54
CA ASP A 28 14.78 10.17 3.68
C ASP A 28 15.60 9.55 2.54
N SER A 29 15.68 8.21 2.44
CA SER A 29 16.39 7.53 1.35
C SER A 29 15.64 7.54 0.02
N ILE A 30 14.35 7.92 0.03
CA ILE A 30 13.49 8.01 -1.16
C ILE A 30 12.82 9.38 -1.25
N SER A 31 12.40 9.76 -2.46
CA SER A 31 11.72 11.04 -2.65
C SER A 31 10.36 11.09 -1.92
N PRO A 32 9.86 12.28 -1.56
CA PRO A 32 8.53 12.42 -0.96
C PRO A 32 7.42 11.76 -1.77
N GLN A 33 7.42 11.91 -3.11
CA GLN A 33 6.41 11.27 -3.95
C GLN A 33 6.46 9.74 -3.87
N GLN A 34 7.66 9.15 -3.81
CA GLN A 34 7.82 7.71 -3.64
C GLN A 34 7.32 7.26 -2.27
N LEU A 35 7.70 7.95 -1.19
CA LEU A 35 7.27 7.64 0.17
C LEU A 35 5.74 7.67 0.30
N TYR A 36 5.12 8.80 -0.04
CA TYR A 36 3.68 8.96 0.14
C TYR A 36 2.87 8.13 -0.85
N GLY A 37 3.37 7.92 -2.07
CA GLY A 37 2.77 6.99 -3.03
C GLY A 37 2.81 5.54 -2.53
N LEU A 38 3.93 5.14 -1.90
CA LEU A 38 4.06 3.82 -1.28
C LEU A 38 3.09 3.63 -0.11
N LEU A 39 2.91 4.64 0.75
CA LEU A 39 1.94 4.59 1.84
C LEU A 39 0.52 4.32 1.33
N VAL A 40 0.09 5.01 0.28
CA VAL A 40 -1.23 4.81 -0.34
C VAL A 40 -1.37 3.39 -0.89
N ALA A 41 -0.40 2.95 -1.71
CA ALA A 41 -0.47 1.64 -2.35
C ALA A 41 -0.44 0.49 -1.34
N CYS A 42 0.44 0.57 -0.33
CA CYS A 42 0.51 -0.40 0.76
C CYS A 42 -0.76 -0.40 1.60
N GLY A 43 -1.27 0.77 1.97
CA GLY A 43 -2.49 0.93 2.77
C GLY A 43 -3.69 0.24 2.13
N LEU A 44 -3.92 0.48 0.83
CA LEU A 44 -5.00 -0.18 0.08
C LEU A 44 -4.82 -1.70 0.00
N THR A 45 -3.59 -2.16 -0.17
CA THR A 45 -3.28 -3.60 -0.30
C THR A 45 -3.51 -4.36 1.01
N THR A 46 -3.50 -3.69 2.17
CA THR A 46 -3.87 -4.32 3.46
C THR A 46 -5.32 -4.78 3.54
N ARG A 47 -6.20 -4.26 2.67
CA ARG A 47 -7.66 -4.50 2.69
C ARG A 47 -8.35 -4.10 4.01
N ASN A 48 -7.71 -3.25 4.80
CA ASN A 48 -8.27 -2.67 6.01
C ASN A 48 -8.66 -1.21 5.75
N ALA A 49 -9.96 -0.91 5.75
CA ALA A 49 -10.47 0.43 5.44
C ALA A 49 -9.93 1.51 6.39
N THR A 50 -9.80 1.20 7.68
CA THR A 50 -9.24 2.09 8.70
C THR A 50 -7.79 2.43 8.39
N VAL A 51 -6.96 1.44 8.08
CA VAL A 51 -5.55 1.65 7.70
C VAL A 51 -5.43 2.44 6.40
N ALA A 52 -6.18 2.04 5.36
CA ALA A 52 -6.16 2.71 4.06
C ALA A 52 -6.53 4.19 4.17
N GLN A 53 -7.60 4.52 4.90
CA GLN A 53 -8.01 5.92 5.12
C GLN A 53 -6.95 6.73 5.87
N ALA A 54 -6.24 6.12 6.83
CA ALA A 54 -5.19 6.81 7.57
C ALA A 54 -4.01 7.19 6.67
N LEU A 55 -3.54 6.22 5.87
CA LEU A 55 -2.38 6.41 4.99
C LEU A 55 -2.70 7.31 3.79
N GLU A 56 -3.90 7.22 3.24
CA GLU A 56 -4.35 8.16 2.20
C GLU A 56 -4.46 9.60 2.73
N ALA A 57 -4.99 9.78 3.94
CA ALA A 57 -5.10 11.11 4.55
C ALA A 57 -3.72 11.72 4.83
N GLU A 58 -2.76 10.91 5.29
CA GLU A 58 -1.38 11.35 5.46
C GLU A 58 -0.73 11.75 4.13
N ALA A 59 -0.94 10.98 3.08
CA ALA A 59 -0.32 11.21 1.78
C ALA A 59 -0.94 12.38 0.99
N ALA A 60 -2.21 12.68 1.21
CA ALA A 60 -2.97 13.70 0.47
C ALA A 60 -2.29 15.08 0.34
N PRO A 61 -1.72 15.69 1.41
CA PRO A 61 -1.04 16.98 1.28
C PRO A 61 0.29 16.93 0.53
N HIS A 62 0.86 15.74 0.30
CA HIS A 62 2.18 15.58 -0.30
C HIS A 62 2.16 15.09 -1.75
N LEU A 63 0.99 14.66 -2.25
CA LEU A 63 0.84 14.11 -3.58
C LEU A 63 -0.01 15.01 -4.46
N ALA A 64 0.46 15.24 -5.68
CA ALA A 64 -0.40 15.74 -6.73
C ALA A 64 -1.54 14.74 -7.02
N PRO A 65 -2.73 15.19 -7.47
CA PRO A 65 -3.85 14.29 -7.77
C PRO A 65 -3.49 13.15 -8.74
N ALA A 66 -2.63 13.40 -9.73
CA ALA A 66 -2.15 12.39 -10.66
C ALA A 66 -1.30 11.31 -9.96
N ALA A 67 -0.44 11.69 -9.01
CA ALA A 67 0.38 10.75 -8.25
C ALA A 67 -0.46 9.91 -7.27
N MET A 68 -1.47 10.52 -6.63
CA MET A 68 -2.45 9.80 -5.82
C MET A 68 -3.20 8.75 -6.66
N ASN A 69 -3.70 9.13 -7.83
CA ASN A 69 -4.36 8.19 -8.74
C ASN A 69 -3.42 7.09 -9.23
N ALA A 70 -2.16 7.41 -9.53
CA ALA A 70 -1.16 6.42 -9.93
C ALA A 70 -0.87 5.40 -8.82
N ALA A 71 -0.79 5.81 -7.56
CA ALA A 71 -0.62 4.89 -6.42
C ALA A 71 -1.82 3.94 -6.25
N LYS A 72 -3.05 4.46 -6.41
CA LYS A 72 -4.29 3.66 -6.40
C LYS A 72 -4.36 2.69 -7.57
N ALA A 73 -3.95 3.14 -8.76
CA ALA A 73 -3.85 2.30 -9.94
C ALA A 73 -2.83 1.17 -9.73
N ALA A 74 -1.65 1.47 -9.19
CA ALA A 74 -0.63 0.48 -8.86
C ALA A 74 -1.16 -0.62 -7.93
N ALA A 75 -1.85 -0.25 -6.84
CA ALA A 75 -2.48 -1.22 -5.94
C ALA A 75 -3.53 -2.10 -6.65
N SER A 76 -4.31 -1.51 -7.56
CA SER A 76 -5.36 -2.21 -8.32
C SER A 76 -4.78 -3.21 -9.32
N ILE A 77 -3.82 -2.80 -10.14
CA ILE A 77 -3.20 -3.68 -11.14
C ILE A 77 -2.37 -4.77 -10.48
N MET A 78 -1.67 -4.46 -9.38
CA MET A 78 -0.84 -5.46 -8.68
C MET A 78 -1.70 -6.51 -7.99
N ALA A 79 -2.91 -6.16 -7.53
CA ALA A 79 -3.84 -7.16 -6.99
C ALA A 79 -4.20 -8.24 -8.01
N MET A 80 -4.39 -7.85 -9.28
CA MET A 80 -4.67 -8.76 -10.39
C MET A 80 -3.41 -9.52 -10.81
N ASN A 81 -2.33 -8.80 -11.10
CA ASN A 81 -1.08 -9.36 -11.61
C ASN A 81 -0.45 -10.35 -10.61
N ASN A 82 -0.45 -10.04 -9.32
CA ASN A 82 0.14 -10.92 -8.30
C ASN A 82 -0.56 -12.27 -8.22
N VAL A 83 -1.87 -12.32 -8.49
CA VAL A 83 -2.63 -13.57 -8.53
C VAL A 83 -2.37 -14.31 -9.83
N TYR A 84 -2.58 -13.64 -10.97
CA TYR A 84 -2.48 -14.26 -12.28
C TYR A 84 -1.09 -14.84 -12.54
N TYR A 85 -0.03 -14.05 -12.38
CA TYR A 85 1.33 -14.52 -12.68
C TYR A 85 1.82 -15.56 -11.69
N ARG A 86 1.36 -15.52 -10.43
CA ARG A 86 1.68 -16.58 -9.47
C ARG A 86 0.96 -17.89 -9.81
N PHE A 87 -0.29 -17.80 -10.27
CA PHE A 87 -1.06 -18.95 -10.74
C PHE A 87 -0.40 -19.61 -11.96
N THR A 88 -0.07 -18.84 -13.00
CA THR A 88 0.53 -19.40 -14.22
C THR A 88 1.88 -20.08 -13.96
N HIS A 89 2.68 -19.55 -13.03
CA HIS A 89 3.92 -20.18 -12.59
C HIS A 89 3.69 -21.55 -11.92
N LEU A 90 2.57 -21.75 -11.23
CA LEU A 90 2.24 -22.98 -10.51
C LEU A 90 1.45 -23.98 -11.37
N ALA A 91 0.76 -23.51 -12.40
CA ALA A 91 -0.09 -24.34 -13.25
C ALA A 91 0.75 -25.21 -14.20
N SER A 92 0.40 -26.49 -14.30
CA SER A 92 1.02 -27.43 -15.25
C SER A 92 0.58 -27.19 -16.70
N ASN A 93 -0.64 -26.69 -16.91
CA ASN A 93 -1.13 -26.35 -18.24
C ASN A 93 -0.62 -24.98 -18.70
N LYS A 94 0.33 -25.02 -19.65
CA LYS A 94 0.97 -23.82 -20.22
C LYS A 94 0.04 -22.92 -21.04
N ALA A 95 -1.14 -23.41 -21.45
CA ALA A 95 -2.12 -22.58 -22.15
C ALA A 95 -2.59 -21.37 -21.31
N TYR A 96 -2.49 -21.43 -19.98
CA TYR A 96 -2.87 -20.30 -19.14
C TYR A 96 -1.95 -19.08 -19.28
N GLU A 97 -0.68 -19.26 -19.68
CA GLU A 97 0.29 -18.16 -19.86
C GLU A 97 -0.06 -17.22 -21.03
N THR A 98 -0.92 -17.66 -21.95
CA THR A 98 -1.33 -16.85 -23.12
C THR A 98 -2.61 -16.06 -22.89
N LEU A 99 -3.28 -16.26 -21.76
CA LEU A 99 -4.50 -15.54 -21.41
C LEU A 99 -4.17 -14.18 -20.77
N PRO A 100 -5.01 -13.16 -20.90
CA PRO A 100 -4.80 -11.90 -20.18
C PRO A 100 -4.95 -12.08 -18.66
N ALA A 101 -4.20 -11.27 -17.91
CA ALA A 101 -4.35 -11.11 -16.47
C ALA A 101 -5.64 -10.36 -16.12
#